data_AF-X1IJH1-F1
#
_entry.id   AF-X1IJH1-F1
#
_cell.length_a   1.000
_cell.length_b   1.000
_cell.length_c   1.000
_cell.angle_alpha   90.00
_cell.angle_beta   90.00
_cell.angle_gamma   90.00
#
_symmetry.space_group_name_H-M   'P 1'
#
loop_
_entity.id
_entity.type
_entity.pdbx_description
1 polymer ?
#
loop_
_entity_poly.entity_id
_entity_poly.type
_entity_poly.pdbx_seq_one_letter_code
_entity_poly.pdbx_strand_id
1 'polypeptide(L)'
;MKKLLIVLLFMVLFSSFALAAAPFHIGIMTGTVSQQEDELRGAERLVKEYGDVSDGGMISHITSPDNFMAEMETTISQIASWADDPLMKAIVVQSS
;
A
#
# COMPACT_ATOMS: atom_id res chain seq x y z
N MET A 1 -23.61 12.71 33.62
CA MET A 1 -22.25 13.32 33.59
C MET A 1 -21.16 12.26 33.70
N LYS A 2 -20.97 11.59 34.86
CA LYS A 2 -19.90 10.59 35.05
C LYS A 2 -19.98 9.35 34.13
N LYS A 3 -21.19 8.84 33.88
CA LYS A 3 -21.40 7.69 32.97
C LYS A 3 -21.07 8.02 31.49
N LEU A 4 -21.31 9.26 31.07
CA LEU A 4 -21.00 9.73 29.72
C LEU A 4 -19.48 9.88 29.52
N LEU A 5 -18.78 10.36 30.55
CA LEU A 5 -17.31 10.42 30.59
C LEU A 5 -16.65 9.03 30.52
N ILE A 6 -17.24 8.03 31.19
CA ILE A 6 -16.73 6.64 31.15
C ILE A 6 -16.92 6.01 29.77
N VAL A 7 -18.06 6.26 29.12
CA VAL A 7 -18.31 5.78 27.74
C VAL A 7 -17.36 6.44 26.74
N LEU A 8 -17.13 7.76 26.87
CA LEU A 8 -16.18 8.48 26.03
C LEU A 8 -14.74 7.96 26.22
N LEU A 9 -14.33 7.70 27.46
CA LEU A 9 -13.02 7.14 27.79
C LEU A 9 -12.83 5.73 27.24
N PHE A 10 -13.85 4.88 27.32
CA PHE A 10 -13.84 3.55 26.72
C PHE A 10 -13.75 3.59 25.19
N MET A 11 -14.44 4.54 24.57
CA MET A 11 -14.41 4.73 23.10
C MET A 11 -13.02 5.16 22.63
N VAL A 12 -12.35 6.07 23.37
CA VAL A 12 -10.97 6.51 23.09
C VAL A 12 -9.96 5.36 23.27
N LEU A 13 -10.11 4.53 24.32
CA LEU A 13 -9.24 3.37 24.56
C LEU A 13 -9.42 2.27 23.49
N PHE A 14 -10.64 2.10 22.95
CA PHE A 14 -10.90 1.14 21.87
C PHE A 14 -10.36 1.62 20.51
N SER A 15 -10.39 2.93 20.23
CA SER A 15 -9.82 3.47 18.99
C SER A 15 -8.30 3.27 18.87
N SER A 16 -7.56 3.19 19.98
CA SER A 16 -6.12 2.91 19.96
C SER A 16 -5.77 1.49 19.48
N PHE A 17 -6.65 0.50 19.64
CA PHE A 17 -6.43 -0.85 19.10
C PHE A 17 -6.69 -0.93 17.59
N ALA A 18 -7.55 -0.08 17.05
CA ALA A 18 -7.82 -0.01 15.62
C ALA A 18 -6.72 0.72 14.83
N LEU A 19 -5.78 1.38 15.52
CA LEU A 19 -4.71 2.19 14.94
C LEU A 19 -3.32 1.57 15.19
N ALA A 20 -3.23 0.24 15.20
CA ALA A 20 -1.94 -0.42 15.21
C ALA A 20 -1.26 -0.18 13.86
N ALA A 21 -0.10 0.47 13.86
CA ALA A 21 0.67 0.74 12.65
C ALA A 21 1.03 -0.57 11.93
N ALA A 22 1.01 -0.54 10.59
CA ALA A 22 1.43 -1.67 9.77
C ALA A 22 2.85 -2.12 10.16
N PRO A 23 3.08 -3.43 10.38
CA PRO A 23 4.36 -3.94 10.85
C PRO A 23 5.46 -3.87 9.78
N PHE A 24 5.07 -3.86 8.50
CA PHE A 24 5.95 -3.75 7.35
C PHE A 24 5.14 -3.30 6.13
N HIS A 25 5.84 -2.84 5.10
CA HIS A 25 5.27 -2.52 3.80
C HIS A 25 5.82 -3.43 2.70
N ILE A 26 4.99 -3.66 1.68
CA ILE A 26 5.33 -4.39 0.46
C ILE A 26 5.01 -3.49 -0.73
N GLY A 27 6.02 -3.22 -1.55
CA GLY A 27 5.87 -2.58 -2.85
C GLY A 27 5.49 -3.60 -3.91
N ILE A 28 4.45 -3.33 -4.69
CA ILE A 28 4.02 -4.16 -5.81
C ILE A 28 4.02 -3.30 -7.07
N MET A 29 4.75 -3.71 -8.10
CA MET A 29 4.72 -3.09 -9.41
C MET A 29 4.09 -4.06 -10.41
N THR A 30 3.10 -3.57 -11.15
CA THR A 30 2.45 -4.31 -12.25
C THR A 30 2.46 -3.49 -13.54
N GLY A 31 2.04 -4.09 -14.65
CA GLY A 31 1.57 -3.35 -15.82
C GLY A 31 0.24 -2.64 -15.57
N THR A 32 -0.22 -1.92 -16.58
CA THR A 32 -1.55 -1.31 -16.63
C THR A 32 -2.64 -2.33 -16.97
N VAL A 33 -3.92 -1.94 -16.89
CA VAL A 33 -5.05 -2.78 -17.33
C VAL A 33 -4.90 -3.22 -18.79
N SER A 34 -4.45 -2.32 -19.68
CA SER A 34 -4.39 -2.57 -21.12
C SER A 34 -3.37 -3.65 -21.48
N GLN A 35 -2.35 -3.82 -20.65
CA GLN A 35 -1.27 -4.77 -20.88
C GLN A 35 -1.42 -6.02 -20.00
N GLN A 36 -1.84 -5.86 -18.74
CA GLN A 36 -1.71 -6.86 -17.68
C GLN A 36 -2.85 -6.76 -16.65
N GLU A 37 -4.10 -6.89 -17.11
CA GLU A 37 -5.29 -6.75 -16.25
C GLU A 37 -5.26 -7.68 -15.03
N ASP A 38 -5.00 -8.97 -15.23
CA ASP A 38 -5.04 -9.95 -14.13
C ASP A 38 -4.08 -9.59 -12.98
N GLU A 39 -2.88 -9.11 -13.32
CA GLU A 39 -1.88 -8.70 -12.34
C GLU A 39 -2.32 -7.44 -11.58
N LEU A 40 -2.85 -6.45 -12.30
CA LEU A 40 -3.39 -5.22 -11.71
C LEU A 40 -4.55 -5.55 -10.75
N ARG A 41 -5.49 -6.39 -11.18
CA ARG A 41 -6.63 -6.82 -10.33
C ARG A 41 -6.15 -7.58 -9.12
N GLY A 42 -5.10 -8.39 -9.26
CA GLY A 42 -4.44 -9.06 -8.14
C GLY A 42 -3.88 -8.06 -7.12
N ALA A 43 -3.17 -7.03 -7.60
CA ALA A 43 -2.63 -5.98 -6.74
C ALA A 43 -3.74 -5.14 -6.06
N GLU A 44 -4.78 -4.73 -6.80
CA GLU A 44 -5.96 -4.06 -6.25
C GLU A 44 -6.63 -4.88 -5.14
N ARG A 45 -6.69 -6.21 -5.32
CA ARG A 45 -7.22 -7.11 -4.31
C ARG A 45 -6.35 -7.16 -3.05
N LEU A 46 -5.02 -7.16 -3.20
CA LEU A 46 -4.09 -7.10 -2.07
C LEU A 46 -4.21 -5.78 -1.31
N VAL A 47 -4.30 -4.64 -2.02
CA VAL A 47 -4.55 -3.33 -1.39
C VAL A 47 -5.88 -3.36 -0.61
N LYS A 48 -6.93 -3.95 -1.16
CA LYS A 48 -8.23 -4.08 -0.47
C LYS A 48 -8.16 -4.93 0.80
N GLU A 49 -7.34 -5.98 0.81
CA GLU A 49 -7.26 -6.94 1.91
C GLU A 49 -6.29 -6.49 3.02
N TYR A 50 -5.18 -5.86 2.65
CA TYR A 50 -4.09 -5.50 3.56
C TYR A 50 -3.90 -3.98 3.75
N GLY A 51 -4.70 -3.16 3.06
CA GLY A 51 -4.69 -1.70 3.13
C GLY A 51 -3.56 -1.05 2.34
N ASP A 52 -3.79 0.20 1.91
CA ASP A 52 -2.76 1.02 1.27
C ASP A 52 -1.83 1.65 2.31
N VAL A 53 -0.53 1.73 2.02
CA VAL A 53 0.47 2.40 2.87
C VAL A 53 0.08 3.86 3.17
N SER A 54 -0.52 4.59 2.23
CA SER A 54 -0.97 5.96 2.46
C SER A 54 -2.06 6.07 3.54
N ASP A 55 -2.81 4.99 3.74
CA ASP A 55 -3.90 4.88 4.69
C ASP A 55 -3.50 4.09 5.96
N GLY A 56 -2.21 3.81 6.14
CA GLY A 56 -1.67 3.07 7.28
C GLY A 56 -1.72 1.55 7.14
N GLY A 57 -2.01 1.03 5.95
CA GLY A 57 -1.96 -0.38 5.59
C GLY A 57 -0.58 -0.86 5.15
N MET A 58 -0.52 -2.02 4.47
CA MET A 58 0.75 -2.71 4.18
C MET A 58 1.19 -2.64 2.72
N ILE A 59 0.32 -2.30 1.77
CA ILE A 59 0.60 -2.44 0.33
C ILE A 59 0.78 -1.08 -0.30
N SER A 60 1.89 -0.90 -1.03
CA SER A 60 2.07 0.22 -1.94
C SER A 60 2.08 -0.34 -3.36
N HIS A 61 1.09 0.02 -4.17
CA HIS A 61 0.98 -0.46 -5.54
C HIS A 61 1.26 0.67 -6.52
N ILE A 62 2.12 0.40 -7.50
CA ILE A 62 2.36 1.28 -8.64
C ILE A 62 2.16 0.51 -9.94
N THR A 63 1.80 1.24 -10.98
CA THR A 63 1.75 0.72 -12.35
C THR A 63 2.89 1.29 -13.17
N SER A 64 3.62 0.42 -13.87
CA SER A 64 4.58 0.85 -14.88
C SER A 64 3.88 1.49 -16.09
N PRO A 65 4.51 2.48 -16.78
CA PRO A 65 3.94 3.07 -17.99
C PRO A 65 3.86 2.07 -19.15
N ASP A 66 2.83 2.21 -19.99
CA ASP A 66 2.64 1.34 -21.18
C ASP A 66 3.85 1.39 -22.13
N ASN A 67 4.47 2.56 -22.26
CA ASN A 67 5.68 2.75 -23.07
C ASN A 67 6.94 2.72 -22.20
N PHE A 68 7.19 1.57 -21.59
CA PHE A 68 8.36 1.37 -20.72
C PHE A 68 9.67 1.79 -21.39
N MET A 69 9.85 1.51 -22.69
CA MET A 69 11.09 1.85 -23.40
C MET A 69 11.36 3.36 -23.45
N ALA A 70 10.32 4.19 -23.48
CA ALA A 70 10.45 5.65 -23.43
C ALA A 70 10.49 6.19 -21.99
N GLU A 71 9.91 5.45 -21.04
CA GLU A 71 9.70 5.90 -19.65
C GLU A 71 10.41 5.01 -18.62
N MET A 72 11.53 4.43 -19.01
CA MET A 72 12.32 3.52 -18.17
C MET A 72 12.78 4.22 -16.88
N GLU A 73 13.26 5.45 -16.99
CA GLU A 73 13.71 6.26 -15.84
C GLU A 73 12.56 6.56 -14.87
N THR A 74 11.33 6.77 -15.38
CA THR A 74 10.14 6.95 -14.54
C THR A 74 9.88 5.69 -13.70
N THR A 75 9.92 4.51 -14.33
CA THR A 75 9.68 3.23 -13.66
C THR A 75 10.76 2.95 -12.59
N ILE A 76 12.03 3.16 -12.95
CA ILE A 76 13.15 2.98 -12.01
C ILE A 76 13.00 3.93 -10.82
N SER A 77 12.68 5.20 -11.08
CA SER A 77 12.53 6.21 -10.02
C SER A 77 11.38 5.88 -9.07
N GLN A 78 10.25 5.39 -9.59
CA GLN A 78 9.11 4.98 -8.76
C GLN A 78 9.49 3.80 -7.86
N ILE A 79 10.13 2.77 -8.40
CA ILE A 79 10.57 1.60 -7.60
C ILE A 79 11.64 2.00 -6.58
N ALA A 80 12.61 2.83 -6.98
CA ALA A 80 13.69 3.28 -6.11
C ALA A 80 13.18 4.14 -4.95
N SER A 81 12.10 4.89 -5.13
CA SER A 81 11.49 5.70 -4.07
C SER A 81 11.03 4.88 -2.86
N TRP A 82 10.74 3.57 -3.03
CA TRP A 82 10.42 2.69 -1.92
C TRP A 82 11.61 2.39 -1.00
N ALA A 83 12.84 2.69 -1.42
CA ALA A 83 14.02 2.58 -0.54
C ALA A 83 14.01 3.64 0.58
N ASP A 84 13.28 4.74 0.40
CA ASP A 84 13.16 5.81 1.41
C ASP A 84 12.22 5.41 2.57
N ASP A 85 11.43 4.35 2.38
CA ASP A 85 10.51 3.83 3.38
C ASP A 85 11.19 2.81 4.31
N PRO A 86 11.40 3.14 5.60
CA PRO A 86 12.08 2.25 6.55
C PRO A 86 11.30 0.97 6.87
N LEU A 87 9.99 0.94 6.59
CA LEU A 87 9.12 -0.22 6.80
C LEU A 87 9.02 -1.10 5.55
N MET A 88 9.52 -0.67 4.39
CA MET A 88 9.59 -1.50 3.20
C MET A 88 10.43 -2.76 3.47
N LYS A 89 9.87 -3.94 3.21
CA LYS A 89 10.56 -5.25 3.41
C LYS A 89 10.62 -6.11 2.16
N ALA A 90 9.74 -5.88 1.19
CA ALA A 90 9.75 -6.59 -0.06
C ALA A 90 9.27 -5.69 -1.20
N ILE A 91 9.85 -5.89 -2.37
CA ILE A 91 9.41 -5.30 -3.62
C ILE A 91 9.16 -6.45 -4.59
N VAL A 92 7.94 -6.54 -5.10
CA VAL A 92 7.53 -7.52 -6.11
C VAL A 92 7.30 -6.78 -7.41
N VAL A 93 8.14 -7.06 -8.40
CA VAL A 93 7.98 -6.57 -9.76
C VAL A 93 7.44 -7.71 -10.60
N GLN A 94 6.21 -7.57 -11.07
CA GLN A 94 5.54 -8.56 -11.89
C GLN A 94 5.24 -7.91 -13.24
N SER A 95 5.79 -8.53 -14.29
CA SER A 95 5.43 -8.19 -15.67
C SER A 95 5.55 -9.45 -16.54
N SER A 96 4.42 -10.08 -16.89
CA SER A 96 4.38 -11.32 -17.69
C SER A 96 3.71 -11.19 -19.06
#